data_AF-A0A6J1Q5W2-F1
#
_entry.id   AF-A0A6J1Q5W2-F1
#
_cell.length_a   1.000
_cell.length_b   1.000
_cell.length_c   1.000
_cell.angle_alpha   90.00
_cell.angle_beta   90.00
_cell.angle_gamma   90.00
#
_symmetry.space_group_name_H-M   'P 1'
#
loop_
_entity.id
_entity.type
_entity.pdbx_description
1 polymer ?
#
loop_
_entity_poly.entity_id
_entity_poly.type
_entity_poly.pdbx_seq_one_letter_code
_entity_poly.pdbx_strand_id
1 'polypeptide(L)'
;MERRHIDDIQMPTVDEHFKLLLEDDSIIEPKFTNTTPDDLPNWYDEELFKEAQNYYKRNMMSMVLASFAGLLAIIAVPETLRVLIYTNKSSIPCVTFSRYTQTLLHIYKLYTSDPNDPDSDMYKTINVIHRKHKMSSKRSEKAGVGGIYQRDMAITQFAFIGYVLIAPKSIGLCNKPQEEEALNHFWRVIGHMLQIPDRLNLCRKTAAETRELCQKVSDILTEYLYNAPPEFYQMALAILDGLWYMDITLDKHAFLKFTYRLHGIEYNKPIGWYSWLNAKYRDLILQLCLVPYVGAVVKIYYKYVLLLTLWLVKKWPVLAWLSLGKQNSHIILY
;
A
#
# COMPACT_ATOMS: atom_id res chain seq x y z
N MET A 1 25.57 -18.40 -10.94
CA MET A 1 25.46 -16.98 -11.33
C MET A 1 25.63 -16.19 -10.06
N GLU A 2 26.63 -15.31 -9.98
CA GLU A 2 26.91 -14.51 -8.79
C GLU A 2 25.69 -13.62 -8.48
N ARG A 3 25.14 -13.69 -7.24
CA ARG A 3 23.99 -12.87 -6.85
C ARG A 3 24.49 -11.42 -6.71
N ARG A 4 24.23 -10.59 -7.72
CA ARG A 4 24.63 -9.17 -7.75
C ARG A 4 23.85 -8.37 -6.72
N HIS A 5 24.48 -7.35 -6.15
CA HIS A 5 23.81 -6.42 -5.25
C HIS A 5 22.84 -5.53 -6.04
N ILE A 6 21.68 -5.20 -5.47
CA ILE A 6 20.68 -4.34 -6.12
C ILE A 6 21.26 -2.97 -6.56
N ASP A 7 22.16 -2.39 -5.76
CA ASP A 7 22.87 -1.14 -6.09
C ASP A 7 23.67 -1.21 -7.40
N ASP A 8 24.16 -2.39 -7.78
CA ASP A 8 24.97 -2.57 -9.00
C ASP A 8 24.10 -2.73 -10.26
N ILE A 9 22.78 -2.87 -10.08
CA ILE A 9 21.81 -3.18 -11.13
C ILE A 9 20.89 -1.99 -11.42
N GLN A 10 20.57 -1.18 -10.41
CA GLN A 10 19.74 0.00 -10.57
C GLN A 10 20.44 1.09 -11.38
N MET A 11 19.64 1.90 -12.08
CA MET A 11 20.18 3.02 -12.88
C MET A 11 20.91 4.02 -11.97
N PRO A 12 22.05 4.58 -12.42
CA PRO A 12 22.92 5.38 -11.58
C PRO A 12 22.24 6.68 -11.10
N THR A 13 21.35 7.26 -11.89
CA THR A 13 20.59 8.46 -11.49
C THR A 13 19.10 8.15 -11.23
N VAL A 14 18.46 9.01 -10.42
CA VAL A 14 17.02 8.96 -10.17
C VAL A 14 16.23 9.19 -11.46
N ASP A 15 16.66 10.13 -12.31
CA ASP A 15 16.00 10.45 -13.58
C ASP A 15 15.99 9.28 -14.57
N GLU A 16 17.13 8.60 -14.73
CA GLU A 16 17.21 7.43 -15.59
C GLU A 16 16.37 6.27 -15.07
N HIS A 17 16.32 6.07 -13.74
CA HIS A 17 15.47 5.06 -13.14
C HIS A 17 13.99 5.39 -13.31
N PHE A 18 13.62 6.66 -13.11
CA PHE A 18 12.25 7.10 -13.36
C PHE A 18 11.83 6.86 -14.80
N LYS A 19 12.68 7.24 -15.76
CA LYS A 19 12.47 6.94 -17.18
C LYS A 19 12.30 5.44 -17.43
N LEU A 20 13.17 4.61 -16.86
CA LEU A 20 13.09 3.16 -16.98
C LEU A 20 11.76 2.61 -16.43
N LEU A 21 11.26 3.12 -15.29
CA LEU A 21 9.96 2.71 -14.74
C LEU A 21 8.80 3.03 -15.69
N LEU A 22 8.84 4.15 -16.40
CA LEU A 22 7.77 4.53 -17.32
C LEU A 22 7.82 3.76 -18.64
N GLU A 23 9.02 3.43 -19.11
CA GLU A 23 9.23 2.76 -20.39
C GLU A 23 9.07 1.23 -20.33
N ASP A 24 9.27 0.61 -19.16
CA ASP A 24 9.16 -0.85 -19.03
C ASP A 24 7.74 -1.35 -19.29
N ASP A 25 7.60 -2.27 -20.24
CA ASP A 25 6.35 -2.90 -20.65
C ASP A 25 6.36 -4.42 -20.42
N SER A 26 7.30 -4.89 -19.60
CA SER A 26 7.42 -6.32 -19.30
C SER A 26 6.28 -6.78 -18.39
N ILE A 27 5.58 -7.84 -18.78
CA ILE A 27 4.51 -8.43 -17.96
C ILE A 27 5.12 -9.36 -16.92
N ILE A 28 4.51 -9.43 -15.73
CA ILE A 28 4.95 -10.36 -14.68
C ILE A 28 4.97 -11.81 -15.15
N GLU A 29 5.95 -12.59 -14.70
CA GLU A 29 6.07 -13.99 -15.13
C GLU A 29 4.86 -14.83 -14.67
N PRO A 30 4.25 -15.62 -15.58
CA PRO A 30 3.08 -16.44 -15.23
C PRO A 30 3.45 -17.66 -14.39
N LYS A 31 4.73 -18.08 -14.38
CA LYS A 31 5.19 -19.24 -13.65
C LYS A 31 5.19 -18.96 -12.15
N PHE A 32 4.58 -19.86 -11.39
CA PHE A 32 4.53 -19.75 -9.94
C PHE A 32 5.67 -20.55 -9.30
N THR A 33 6.52 -19.85 -8.55
CA THR A 33 7.50 -20.40 -7.61
C THR A 33 7.16 -19.84 -6.24
N ASN A 34 7.12 -20.71 -5.22
CA ASN A 34 6.95 -20.23 -3.85
C ASN A 34 8.25 -19.53 -3.44
N THR A 35 8.12 -18.33 -2.87
CA THR A 35 9.18 -17.65 -2.15
C THR A 35 9.42 -18.36 -0.82
N THR A 36 10.68 -18.67 -0.53
CA THR A 36 11.16 -19.30 0.70
C THR A 36 12.20 -18.41 1.39
N PRO A 37 12.70 -18.77 2.58
CA PRO A 37 13.82 -18.05 3.20
C PRO A 37 15.09 -18.00 2.35
N ASP A 38 15.33 -18.99 1.48
CA ASP A 38 16.53 -19.05 0.63
C ASP A 38 16.55 -17.98 -0.47
N ASP A 39 15.37 -17.39 -0.73
CA ASP A 39 15.18 -16.28 -1.66
C ASP A 39 15.45 -14.91 -1.02
N LEU A 40 15.70 -14.83 0.29
CA LEU A 40 16.15 -13.58 0.90
C LEU A 40 17.40 -13.07 0.17
N PRO A 41 17.45 -11.77 -0.16
CA PRO A 41 18.58 -11.24 -0.89
C PRO A 41 19.84 -11.32 -0.02
N ASN A 42 21.00 -11.53 -0.66
CA ASN A 42 22.30 -11.53 0.03
C ASN A 42 22.64 -10.19 0.69
N TRP A 43 21.96 -9.10 0.28
CA TRP A 43 22.06 -7.77 0.85
C TRP A 43 20.99 -7.47 1.92
N TYR A 44 20.26 -8.48 2.38
CA TYR A 44 19.35 -8.35 3.51
C TYR A 44 20.10 -7.94 4.79
N ASP A 45 19.83 -6.73 5.26
CA ASP A 45 20.21 -6.23 6.58
C ASP A 45 19.07 -6.43 7.60
N GLU A 46 19.30 -7.25 8.60
CA GLU A 46 18.33 -7.59 9.64
C GLU A 46 18.05 -6.42 10.60
N GLU A 47 19.04 -5.59 10.91
CA GLU A 47 18.88 -4.48 11.85
C GLU A 47 17.99 -3.39 11.26
N LEU A 48 18.25 -3.02 10.00
CA LEU A 48 17.41 -2.08 9.26
C LEU A 48 15.99 -2.62 9.09
N PHE A 49 15.84 -3.91 8.78
CA PHE A 49 14.52 -4.52 8.62
C PHE A 49 13.73 -4.49 9.93
N LYS A 50 14.35 -4.85 11.06
CA LYS A 50 13.74 -4.79 12.39
C LYS A 50 13.41 -3.36 12.82
N GLU A 51 14.25 -2.37 12.50
CA GLU A 51 13.94 -0.98 12.80
C GLU A 51 12.72 -0.48 12.03
N ALA A 52 12.53 -0.91 10.78
CA ALA A 52 11.33 -0.62 10.00
C ALA A 52 10.08 -1.23 10.63
N GLN A 53 10.17 -2.47 11.11
CA GLN A 53 9.08 -3.11 11.85
C GLN A 53 8.75 -2.37 13.16
N ASN A 54 9.76 -1.91 13.88
CA ASN A 54 9.59 -1.09 15.10
C ASN A 54 8.96 0.27 14.78
N TYR A 55 9.37 0.90 13.69
CA TYR A 55 8.76 2.12 13.18
C TYR A 55 7.28 1.92 12.87
N TYR A 56 6.92 0.87 12.13
CA TYR A 56 5.53 0.54 11.82
C TYR A 56 4.70 0.31 13.10
N LYS A 57 5.21 -0.45 14.06
CA LYS A 57 4.52 -0.71 15.35
C LYS A 57 4.25 0.57 16.15
N ARG A 58 5.12 1.59 16.04
CA ARG A 58 4.96 2.91 16.69
C ARG A 58 4.00 3.83 15.95
N ASN A 59 3.89 3.68 14.63
CA ASN A 59 3.18 4.62 13.74
C ASN A 59 2.03 3.97 12.94
N MET A 60 1.49 2.86 13.44
CA MET A 60 0.64 1.93 12.68
C MET A 60 -0.57 2.60 12.01
N MET A 61 -1.26 3.51 12.70
CA MET A 61 -2.41 4.24 12.16
C MET A 61 -2.03 5.10 10.97
N SER A 62 -0.99 5.94 11.11
CA SER A 62 -0.50 6.80 10.04
C SER A 62 0.01 6.00 8.84
N MET A 63 0.69 4.88 9.08
CA MET A 63 1.18 3.98 8.03
C MET A 63 0.02 3.34 7.25
N VAL A 64 -1.03 2.88 7.93
CA VAL A 64 -2.22 2.31 7.28
C VAL A 64 -3.01 3.37 6.52
N LEU A 65 -3.17 4.56 7.10
CA LEU A 65 -3.79 5.70 6.44
C LEU A 65 -3.08 6.06 5.14
N ALA A 66 -1.75 6.21 5.20
CA ALA A 66 -0.91 6.50 4.05
C ALA A 66 -0.99 5.39 3.00
N SER A 67 -1.00 4.12 3.43
CA SER A 67 -1.14 2.96 2.55
C SER A 67 -2.42 2.98 1.73
N PHE A 68 -3.55 3.32 2.35
CA PHE A 68 -4.83 3.40 1.65
C PHE A 68 -4.96 4.64 0.78
N ALA A 69 -4.44 5.79 1.22
CA ALA A 69 -4.38 6.97 0.35
C ALA A 69 -3.51 6.71 -0.87
N GLY A 70 -2.39 6.02 -0.69
CA GLY A 70 -1.45 5.63 -1.75
C GLY A 70 -2.08 4.62 -2.70
N LEU A 71 -2.81 3.64 -2.18
CA LEU A 71 -3.57 2.69 -2.99
C LEU A 71 -4.61 3.40 -3.87
N LEU A 72 -5.32 4.40 -3.34
CA LEU A 72 -6.23 5.20 -4.15
C LEU A 72 -5.50 5.98 -5.24
N ALA A 73 -4.31 6.54 -4.97
CA ALA A 73 -3.52 7.21 -6.00
C ALA A 73 -3.06 6.24 -7.11
N ILE A 74 -2.55 5.06 -6.73
CA ILE A 74 -2.10 4.04 -7.70
C ILE A 74 -3.24 3.51 -8.58
N ILE A 75 -4.45 3.40 -8.05
CA ILE A 75 -5.62 2.95 -8.83
C ILE A 75 -6.01 3.96 -9.91
N ALA A 76 -5.57 5.22 -9.84
CA ALA A 76 -5.77 6.19 -10.92
C ALA A 76 -4.93 5.88 -12.16
N VAL A 77 -3.85 5.08 -12.03
CA VAL A 77 -3.03 4.65 -13.18
C VAL A 77 -3.91 3.86 -14.16
N PRO A 78 -4.00 4.26 -15.45
CA PRO A 78 -4.97 3.69 -16.40
C PRO A 78 -4.90 2.17 -16.54
N GLU A 79 -3.70 1.60 -16.63
CA GLU A 79 -3.48 0.16 -16.78
C GLU A 79 -3.93 -0.61 -15.54
N THR A 80 -3.60 -0.08 -14.36
CA THR A 80 -4.03 -0.65 -13.07
C THR A 80 -5.54 -0.61 -12.96
N LEU A 81 -6.16 0.55 -13.26
CA LEU A 81 -7.61 0.72 -13.23
C LEU A 81 -8.31 -0.27 -14.17
N ARG A 82 -7.81 -0.42 -15.39
CA ARG A 82 -8.35 -1.31 -16.42
C ARG A 82 -8.37 -2.77 -15.96
N VAL A 83 -7.28 -3.27 -15.36
CA VAL A 83 -7.24 -4.63 -14.80
C VAL A 83 -8.26 -4.78 -13.66
N LEU A 84 -8.37 -3.78 -12.78
CA LEU A 84 -9.33 -3.83 -11.66
C LEU A 84 -10.79 -3.84 -12.13
N ILE A 85 -11.14 -2.99 -13.09
CA ILE A 85 -12.47 -2.97 -13.72
C ILE A 85 -12.79 -4.34 -14.32
N TYR A 86 -11.87 -4.90 -15.10
CA TYR A 86 -12.07 -6.21 -15.73
C TYR A 86 -12.33 -7.33 -14.72
N THR A 87 -11.63 -7.34 -13.58
CA THR A 87 -11.89 -8.37 -12.56
C THR A 87 -13.31 -8.30 -11.99
N ASN A 88 -13.98 -7.15 -12.12
CA ASN A 88 -15.32 -6.84 -11.62
C ASN A 88 -15.53 -7.22 -10.14
N LYS A 89 -14.46 -7.33 -9.37
CA LYS A 89 -14.52 -7.72 -7.96
C LYS A 89 -14.98 -6.58 -7.06
N SER A 90 -14.83 -5.35 -7.52
CA SER A 90 -15.13 -4.14 -6.76
C SER A 90 -16.58 -3.67 -6.90
N SER A 91 -17.38 -4.31 -7.76
CA SER A 91 -18.82 -4.04 -7.86
C SER A 91 -19.64 -4.84 -6.82
N ILE A 92 -19.02 -5.80 -6.14
CA ILE A 92 -19.67 -6.66 -5.15
C ILE A 92 -19.16 -6.26 -3.75
N PRO A 93 -20.03 -5.71 -2.87
CA PRO A 93 -19.61 -5.18 -1.57
C PRO A 93 -18.83 -6.17 -0.69
N CYS A 94 -19.28 -7.43 -0.60
CA CYS A 94 -18.60 -8.43 0.22
C CYS A 94 -17.23 -8.85 -0.33
N VAL A 95 -17.09 -8.92 -1.64
CA VAL A 95 -15.80 -9.21 -2.30
C VAL A 95 -14.85 -8.05 -2.09
N THR A 96 -15.35 -6.81 -2.16
CA THR A 96 -14.57 -5.59 -1.90
C THR A 96 -14.11 -5.55 -0.45
N PHE A 97 -15.02 -5.69 0.51
CA PHE A 97 -14.69 -5.81 1.93
C PHE A 97 -13.61 -6.87 2.18
N SER A 98 -13.81 -8.08 1.66
CA SER A 98 -12.87 -9.19 1.84
C SER A 98 -11.49 -8.88 1.26
N ARG A 99 -11.44 -8.34 0.03
CA ARG A 99 -10.19 -8.01 -0.67
C ARG A 99 -9.36 -6.99 0.11
N TYR A 100 -9.93 -5.84 0.47
CA TYR A 100 -9.16 -4.77 1.09
C TYR A 100 -8.85 -5.05 2.57
N THR A 101 -9.68 -5.85 3.24
CA THR A 101 -9.34 -6.44 4.54
C THR A 101 -8.15 -7.39 4.45
N GLN A 102 -8.13 -8.29 3.46
CA GLN A 102 -6.99 -9.17 3.22
C GLN A 102 -5.72 -8.37 2.93
N THR A 103 -5.81 -7.33 2.10
CA THR A 103 -4.66 -6.42 1.84
C THR A 103 -4.14 -5.83 3.14
N LEU A 104 -5.01 -5.27 3.99
CA LEU A 104 -4.59 -4.73 5.30
C LEU A 104 -3.90 -5.78 6.17
N LEU A 105 -4.47 -6.99 6.27
CA LEU A 105 -3.90 -8.08 7.04
C LEU A 105 -2.55 -8.55 6.49
N HIS A 106 -2.41 -8.65 5.16
CA HIS A 106 -1.16 -9.01 4.51
C HIS A 106 -0.07 -7.96 4.79
N ILE A 107 -0.36 -6.67 4.63
CA ILE A 107 0.58 -5.59 4.96
C ILE A 107 0.96 -5.63 6.44
N TYR A 108 -0.02 -5.81 7.34
CA TYR A 108 0.26 -6.00 8.76
C TYR A 108 1.23 -7.17 9.00
N LYS A 109 1.05 -8.30 8.30
CA LYS A 109 1.94 -9.47 8.41
C LYS A 109 3.34 -9.19 7.89
N LEU A 110 3.50 -8.50 6.75
CA LEU A 110 4.83 -8.12 6.26
C LEU A 110 5.63 -7.33 7.32
N TYR A 111 4.99 -6.39 8.03
CA TYR A 111 5.65 -5.57 9.05
C TYR A 111 5.79 -6.23 10.43
N THR A 112 5.13 -7.37 10.69
CA THR A 112 5.09 -7.94 12.05
C THR A 112 5.62 -9.36 12.14
N SER A 113 5.86 -10.01 11.01
CA SER A 113 6.40 -11.37 10.92
C SER A 113 7.93 -11.37 10.86
N ASP A 114 8.56 -12.35 11.48
CA ASP A 114 10.02 -12.50 11.49
C ASP A 114 10.49 -13.19 10.20
N PRO A 115 11.35 -12.58 9.36
CA PRO A 115 11.89 -13.23 8.17
C PRO A 115 12.82 -14.42 8.51
N ASN A 116 13.42 -14.46 9.70
CA ASN A 116 14.34 -15.52 10.09
C ASN A 116 13.63 -16.82 10.51
N ASP A 117 12.31 -16.79 10.67
CA ASP A 117 11.48 -17.97 10.89
C ASP A 117 11.04 -18.57 9.53
N PRO A 118 11.47 -19.81 9.17
CA PRO A 118 11.07 -20.43 7.92
C PRO A 118 9.55 -20.63 7.75
N ASP A 119 8.81 -20.75 8.86
CA ASP A 119 7.36 -20.92 8.88
C ASP A 119 6.59 -19.59 9.00
N SER A 120 7.32 -18.48 8.90
CA SER A 120 6.81 -17.13 9.05
C SER A 120 5.63 -16.83 8.13
N ASP A 121 4.65 -16.13 8.71
CA ASP A 121 3.50 -15.58 8.00
C ASP A 121 3.91 -14.60 6.87
N MET A 122 5.14 -14.09 6.88
CA MET A 122 5.68 -13.26 5.81
C MET A 122 5.73 -14.03 4.49
N TYR A 123 6.33 -15.23 4.47
CA TYR A 123 6.45 -16.05 3.26
C TYR A 123 5.09 -16.53 2.76
N LYS A 124 4.18 -16.91 3.67
CA LYS A 124 2.79 -17.25 3.32
C LYS A 124 2.09 -16.06 2.65
N THR A 125 2.28 -14.86 3.21
CA THR A 125 1.73 -13.62 2.67
C THR A 125 2.29 -13.29 1.28
N ILE A 126 3.61 -13.29 1.11
CA ILE A 126 4.28 -13.07 -0.19
C ILE A 126 3.75 -14.05 -1.24
N ASN A 127 3.65 -15.34 -0.89
CA ASN A 127 3.15 -16.37 -1.79
C ASN A 127 1.68 -16.17 -2.18
N VAL A 128 0.82 -15.73 -1.26
CA VAL A 128 -0.56 -15.38 -1.58
C VAL A 128 -0.62 -14.16 -2.51
N ILE A 129 0.19 -13.13 -2.26
CA ILE A 129 0.27 -11.94 -3.12
C ILE A 129 0.71 -12.34 -4.54
N HIS A 130 1.77 -13.13 -4.68
CA HIS A 130 2.23 -13.69 -5.95
C HIS A 130 1.12 -14.42 -6.70
N ARG A 131 0.43 -15.36 -6.03
CA ARG A 131 -0.66 -16.12 -6.64
C ARG A 131 -1.76 -15.18 -7.15
N LYS A 132 -2.18 -14.21 -6.33
CA LYS A 132 -3.25 -13.27 -6.69
C LYS A 132 -2.88 -12.42 -7.90
N HIS A 133 -1.68 -11.84 -7.93
CA HIS A 133 -1.23 -11.02 -9.06
C HIS A 133 -1.03 -11.85 -10.32
N LYS A 134 -0.28 -12.96 -10.27
CA LYS A 134 -0.03 -13.83 -11.44
C LYS A 134 -1.32 -14.40 -12.03
N MET A 135 -2.27 -14.85 -11.19
CA MET A 135 -3.57 -15.31 -11.66
C MET A 135 -4.38 -14.18 -12.31
N SER A 136 -4.33 -12.98 -11.76
CA SER A 136 -5.07 -11.83 -12.31
C SER A 136 -4.47 -11.37 -13.64
N SER A 137 -3.13 -11.27 -13.73
CA SER A 137 -2.42 -10.96 -14.98
C SER A 137 -2.77 -11.97 -16.07
N LYS A 138 -2.59 -13.27 -15.80
CA LYS A 138 -2.89 -14.34 -16.75
C LYS A 138 -4.34 -14.31 -17.26
N ARG A 139 -5.30 -14.01 -16.38
CA ARG A 139 -6.73 -13.90 -16.75
C ARG A 139 -7.03 -12.66 -17.58
N SER A 140 -6.36 -11.56 -17.28
CA SER A 140 -6.52 -10.28 -17.99
C SER A 140 -5.87 -10.32 -19.37
N GLU A 141 -4.68 -10.92 -19.48
CA GLU A 141 -3.99 -11.18 -20.74
C GLU A 141 -4.81 -12.09 -21.66
N LYS A 142 -5.33 -13.21 -21.12
CA LYS A 142 -6.17 -14.13 -21.90
C LYS A 142 -7.44 -13.47 -22.45
N ALA A 143 -7.93 -12.42 -21.80
CA ALA A 143 -9.10 -11.66 -22.22
C ALA A 143 -8.78 -10.46 -23.13
N GLY A 144 -7.51 -10.26 -23.50
CA GLY A 144 -7.10 -9.14 -24.36
C GLY A 144 -7.14 -7.77 -23.69
N VAL A 145 -7.26 -7.74 -22.35
CA VAL A 145 -7.33 -6.48 -21.56
C VAL A 145 -5.93 -5.94 -21.23
N GLY A 146 -4.90 -6.78 -21.32
CA GLY A 146 -3.52 -6.49 -20.90
C GLY A 146 -3.15 -7.23 -19.60
N GLY A 147 -1.87 -7.27 -19.26
CA GLY A 147 -1.37 -7.92 -18.05
C GLY A 147 -1.13 -6.95 -16.89
N ILE A 148 -0.57 -7.47 -15.80
CA ILE A 148 0.07 -6.64 -14.77
C ILE A 148 1.53 -6.48 -15.19
N TYR A 149 1.97 -5.23 -15.36
CA TYR A 149 3.34 -4.94 -15.77
C TYR A 149 4.29 -4.90 -14.56
N GLN A 150 5.58 -5.18 -14.78
CA GLN A 150 6.60 -5.09 -13.73
C GLN A 150 6.76 -3.66 -13.23
N ARG A 151 6.63 -2.66 -14.12
CA ARG A 151 6.53 -1.25 -13.71
C ARG A 151 5.36 -0.98 -12.77
N ASP A 152 4.21 -1.60 -12.98
CA ASP A 152 3.04 -1.38 -12.14
C ASP A 152 3.27 -1.97 -10.75
N MET A 153 3.91 -3.15 -10.67
CA MET A 153 4.32 -3.76 -9.40
C MET A 153 5.31 -2.87 -8.65
N ALA A 154 6.31 -2.32 -9.36
CA ALA A 154 7.29 -1.39 -8.81
C ALA A 154 6.63 -0.10 -8.29
N ILE A 155 5.87 0.58 -9.13
CA ILE A 155 5.18 1.84 -8.81
C ILE A 155 4.16 1.61 -7.68
N THR A 156 3.52 0.44 -7.60
CA THR A 156 2.60 0.09 -6.50
C THR A 156 3.26 0.16 -5.13
N GLN A 157 4.59 -0.03 -5.02
CA GLN A 157 5.29 0.17 -3.74
C GLN A 157 5.12 1.60 -3.20
N PHE A 158 4.93 2.61 -4.07
CA PHE A 158 4.64 3.99 -3.69
C PHE A 158 3.44 4.07 -2.75
N ALA A 159 2.44 3.18 -2.92
CA ALA A 159 1.29 3.16 -2.06
C ALA A 159 1.67 3.03 -0.58
N PHE A 160 2.73 2.28 -0.26
CA PHE A 160 3.09 1.93 1.11
C PHE A 160 4.22 2.75 1.72
N ILE A 161 5.12 3.32 0.90
CA ILE A 161 6.25 4.14 1.36
C ILE A 161 6.25 5.58 0.84
N GLY A 162 5.60 5.85 -0.30
CA GLY A 162 5.67 7.13 -1.00
C GLY A 162 5.33 8.32 -0.10
N TYR A 163 4.09 8.36 0.41
CA TYR A 163 3.65 9.45 1.30
C TYR A 163 4.38 9.50 2.64
N VAL A 164 4.95 8.37 3.09
CA VAL A 164 5.78 8.35 4.30
C VAL A 164 7.05 9.17 4.09
N LEU A 165 7.62 9.15 2.89
CA LEU A 165 8.81 9.93 2.54
C LEU A 165 8.48 11.35 2.07
N ILE A 166 7.47 11.54 1.21
CA ILE A 166 7.24 12.84 0.57
C ILE A 166 6.31 13.77 1.37
N ALA A 167 5.41 13.22 2.18
CA ALA A 167 4.41 14.00 2.92
C ALA A 167 4.23 13.57 4.39
N PRO A 168 5.31 13.28 5.17
CA PRO A 168 5.19 12.69 6.50
C PRO A 168 4.33 13.54 7.45
N LYS A 169 4.50 14.87 7.45
CA LYS A 169 3.72 15.76 8.33
C LYS A 169 2.22 15.73 8.01
N SER A 170 1.87 15.65 6.73
CA SER A 170 0.46 15.60 6.28
C SER A 170 -0.27 14.33 6.74
N ILE A 171 0.48 13.28 7.10
CA ILE A 171 -0.03 12.01 7.61
C ILE A 171 0.32 11.78 9.09
N GLY A 172 0.72 12.82 9.82
CA GLY A 172 0.97 12.74 11.27
C GLY A 172 2.28 12.07 11.67
N LEU A 173 3.29 12.08 10.78
CA LEU A 173 4.61 11.49 10.99
C LEU A 173 5.71 12.55 11.10
N CYS A 174 6.72 12.22 11.92
CA CYS A 174 7.98 12.94 12.07
C CYS A 174 9.10 11.89 12.02
N ASN A 175 9.58 11.59 10.81
CA ASN A 175 10.57 10.53 10.61
C ASN A 175 11.97 11.02 10.97
N LYS A 176 12.80 10.14 11.54
CA LYS A 176 14.25 10.34 11.61
C LYS A 176 14.92 9.78 10.35
N PRO A 177 16.10 10.31 9.92
CA PRO A 177 16.82 9.78 8.76
C PRO A 177 17.06 8.26 8.82
N GLN A 178 17.40 7.72 9.99
CA GLN A 178 17.61 6.28 10.19
C GLN A 178 16.32 5.47 10.01
N GLU A 179 15.18 6.02 10.44
CA GLU A 179 13.88 5.36 10.29
C GLU A 179 13.44 5.35 8.82
N GLU A 180 13.81 6.37 8.04
CA GLU A 180 13.58 6.40 6.60
C GLU A 180 14.46 5.41 5.85
N GLU A 181 15.74 5.29 6.21
CA GLU A 181 16.63 4.25 5.64
C GLU A 181 16.15 2.84 5.99
N ALA A 182 15.67 2.63 7.21
CA ALA A 182 15.08 1.36 7.62
C ALA A 182 13.84 1.01 6.76
N LEU A 183 12.91 1.97 6.59
CA LEU A 183 11.73 1.78 5.73
C LEU A 183 12.10 1.57 4.26
N ASN A 184 13.09 2.32 3.76
CA ASN A 184 13.65 2.15 2.43
C ASN A 184 14.12 0.70 2.25
N HIS A 185 15.02 0.23 3.13
CA HIS A 185 15.53 -1.14 3.10
C HIS A 185 14.44 -2.20 3.21
N PHE A 186 13.47 -2.01 4.11
CA PHE A 186 12.32 -2.92 4.23
C PHE A 186 11.58 -3.09 2.90
N TRP A 187 11.24 -2.00 2.22
CA TRP A 187 10.55 -2.09 0.93
C TRP A 187 11.46 -2.56 -0.21
N ARG A 188 12.78 -2.32 -0.15
CA ARG A 188 13.73 -2.97 -1.08
C ARG A 188 13.62 -4.49 -0.99
N VAL A 189 13.74 -5.02 0.22
CA VAL A 189 13.67 -6.48 0.48
C VAL A 189 12.29 -7.01 0.08
N ILE A 190 11.20 -6.38 0.52
CA ILE A 190 9.85 -6.83 0.16
C ILE A 190 9.62 -6.79 -1.35
N GLY A 191 10.07 -5.74 -2.05
CA GLY A 191 9.97 -5.65 -3.51
C GLY A 191 10.70 -6.78 -4.23
N HIS A 192 11.94 -7.08 -3.80
CA HIS A 192 12.71 -8.22 -4.32
C HIS A 192 11.97 -9.55 -4.08
N MET A 193 11.50 -9.76 -2.85
CA MET A 193 10.78 -10.97 -2.45
C MET A 193 9.43 -11.12 -3.17
N LEU A 194 8.85 -10.00 -3.62
CA LEU A 194 7.66 -9.93 -4.49
C LEU A 194 7.98 -10.12 -5.99
N GLN A 195 9.22 -10.50 -6.33
CA GLN A 195 9.71 -10.74 -7.69
C GLN A 195 9.61 -9.51 -8.60
N ILE A 196 9.70 -8.31 -8.01
CA ILE A 196 9.95 -7.08 -8.75
C ILE A 196 11.44 -7.12 -9.15
N PRO A 197 11.80 -6.99 -10.43
CA PRO A 197 13.19 -6.95 -10.84
C PRO A 197 13.94 -5.83 -10.10
N ASP A 198 15.11 -6.13 -9.55
CA ASP A 198 15.89 -5.17 -8.74
C ASP A 198 16.16 -3.86 -9.49
N ARG A 199 16.35 -3.91 -10.82
CA ARG A 199 16.50 -2.73 -11.71
C ARG A 199 15.29 -1.79 -11.72
N LEU A 200 14.11 -2.30 -11.39
CA LEU A 200 12.83 -1.59 -11.33
C LEU A 200 12.37 -1.35 -9.89
N ASN A 201 13.04 -1.86 -8.87
CA ASN A 201 12.56 -1.71 -7.51
C ASN A 201 12.51 -0.21 -7.14
N LEU A 202 11.34 0.28 -6.74
CA LEU A 202 11.11 1.71 -6.44
C LEU A 202 12.09 2.23 -5.37
N CYS A 203 12.46 1.38 -4.41
CA CYS A 203 13.37 1.78 -3.35
C CYS A 203 14.82 1.68 -3.84
N ARG A 204 15.50 2.82 -3.85
CA ARG A 204 16.86 3.03 -4.32
C ARG A 204 17.88 2.83 -3.19
N LYS A 205 19.15 3.05 -3.52
CA LYS A 205 20.30 2.92 -2.63
C LYS A 205 20.11 3.63 -1.29
N THR A 206 19.57 4.85 -1.30
CA THR A 206 19.32 5.67 -0.10
C THR A 206 17.87 6.12 -0.04
N ALA A 207 17.36 6.38 1.16
CA ALA A 207 16.03 6.94 1.37
C ALA A 207 15.88 8.33 0.73
N ALA A 208 16.97 9.09 0.62
CA ALA A 208 16.98 10.38 -0.08
C ALA A 208 16.68 10.22 -1.58
N GLU A 209 17.38 9.30 -2.25
CA GLU A 209 17.12 8.99 -3.66
C GLU A 209 15.72 8.38 -3.86
N THR A 210 15.27 7.51 -2.94
CA THR A 210 13.91 6.94 -2.98
C THR A 210 12.85 8.02 -2.81
N ARG A 211 13.08 9.01 -1.93
CA ARG A 211 12.17 10.15 -1.75
C ARG A 211 12.06 10.97 -3.04
N GLU A 212 13.19 11.26 -3.68
CA GLU A 212 13.20 11.98 -4.96
C GLU A 212 12.45 11.21 -6.05
N LEU A 213 12.69 9.90 -6.17
CA LEU A 213 11.96 9.05 -7.11
C LEU A 213 10.45 9.00 -6.79
N CYS A 214 10.09 8.87 -5.52
CA CYS A 214 8.69 8.92 -5.08
C CYS A 214 8.05 10.27 -5.42
N GLN A 215 8.77 11.39 -5.33
CA GLN A 215 8.24 12.69 -5.72
C GLN A 215 7.89 12.71 -7.22
N LYS A 216 8.79 12.23 -8.08
CA LYS A 216 8.53 12.15 -9.53
C LYS A 216 7.34 11.23 -9.85
N VAL A 217 7.22 10.09 -9.17
CA VAL A 217 6.05 9.21 -9.28
C VAL A 217 4.78 9.93 -8.81
N SER A 218 4.84 10.66 -7.70
CA SER A 218 3.72 11.45 -7.18
C SER A 218 3.24 12.50 -8.18
N ASP A 219 4.16 13.14 -8.91
CA ASP A 219 3.84 14.15 -9.92
C ASP A 219 3.01 13.56 -11.08
N ILE A 220 3.36 12.34 -11.55
CA ILE A 220 2.56 11.62 -12.56
C ILE A 220 1.19 11.21 -12.00
N LEU A 221 1.17 10.68 -10.78
CA LEU A 221 -0.08 10.29 -10.13
C LEU A 221 -1.02 11.49 -9.93
N THR A 222 -0.47 12.70 -9.73
CA THR A 222 -1.25 13.94 -9.70
C THR A 222 -2.00 14.15 -11.02
N GLU A 223 -1.35 13.96 -12.17
CA GLU A 223 -2.01 14.09 -13.47
C GLU A 223 -3.11 13.03 -13.69
N TYR A 224 -2.86 11.79 -13.27
CA TYR A 224 -3.86 10.72 -13.36
C TYR A 224 -5.06 10.96 -12.45
N LEU A 225 -4.84 11.48 -11.24
CA LEU A 225 -5.93 11.85 -10.33
C LEU A 225 -6.72 13.05 -10.85
N TYR A 226 -6.03 14.07 -11.38
CA TYR A 226 -6.67 15.25 -11.94
C TYR A 226 -7.59 14.89 -13.11
N ASN A 227 -7.13 13.97 -13.98
CA ASN A 227 -7.88 13.49 -15.15
C ASN A 227 -8.61 12.16 -14.89
N ALA A 228 -8.87 11.81 -13.63
CA ALA A 228 -9.41 10.51 -13.28
C ALA A 228 -10.82 10.29 -13.90
N PRO A 229 -11.06 9.15 -14.58
CA PRO A 229 -12.33 8.88 -15.23
C PRO A 229 -13.42 8.49 -14.21
N PRO A 230 -14.72 8.51 -14.57
CA PRO A 230 -15.81 8.12 -13.66
C PRO A 230 -15.63 6.76 -12.99
N GLU A 231 -15.06 5.79 -13.70
CA GLU A 231 -14.79 4.43 -13.23
C GLU A 231 -13.78 4.41 -12.06
N PHE A 232 -12.82 5.34 -12.05
CA PHE A 232 -11.93 5.53 -10.90
C PHE A 232 -12.73 5.86 -9.64
N TYR A 233 -13.67 6.80 -9.73
CA TYR A 233 -14.48 7.19 -8.57
C TYR A 233 -15.39 6.06 -8.11
N GLN A 234 -15.99 5.30 -9.03
CA GLN A 234 -16.79 4.12 -8.68
C GLN A 234 -15.96 3.09 -7.90
N MET A 235 -14.75 2.81 -8.40
CA MET A 235 -13.78 1.94 -7.75
C MET A 235 -13.41 2.47 -6.37
N ALA A 236 -12.93 3.71 -6.27
CA ALA A 236 -12.49 4.30 -5.01
C ALA A 236 -13.59 4.35 -3.95
N LEU A 237 -14.82 4.69 -4.33
CA LEU A 237 -15.96 4.70 -3.41
C LEU A 237 -16.30 3.30 -2.92
N ALA A 238 -16.30 2.29 -3.81
CA ALA A 238 -16.54 0.91 -3.41
C ALA A 238 -15.48 0.39 -2.43
N ILE A 239 -14.21 0.74 -2.66
CA ILE A 239 -13.10 0.42 -1.75
C ILE A 239 -13.38 1.01 -0.36
N LEU A 240 -13.69 2.30 -0.31
CA LEU A 240 -13.94 3.01 0.95
C LEU A 240 -15.19 2.50 1.67
N ASP A 241 -16.24 2.14 0.94
CA ASP A 241 -17.43 1.49 1.50
C ASP A 241 -17.07 0.10 2.08
N GLY A 242 -16.17 -0.65 1.44
CA GLY A 242 -15.62 -1.89 1.99
C GLY A 242 -14.77 -1.68 3.25
N LEU A 243 -13.95 -0.63 3.28
CA LEU A 243 -13.12 -0.28 4.44
C LEU A 243 -13.94 0.24 5.63
N TRP A 244 -15.13 0.78 5.37
CA TRP A 244 -16.03 1.27 6.42
C TRP A 244 -16.40 0.20 7.46
N TYR A 245 -16.47 -1.07 7.05
CA TYR A 245 -16.71 -2.19 7.98
C TYR A 245 -15.56 -2.42 8.98
N MET A 246 -14.38 -1.83 8.74
CA MET A 246 -13.23 -1.87 9.65
C MET A 246 -13.09 -0.57 10.45
N ASP A 247 -13.29 0.57 9.80
CA ASP A 247 -13.31 1.89 10.44
C ASP A 247 -14.67 2.54 10.19
N ILE A 248 -15.58 2.41 11.14
CA ILE A 248 -16.94 3.00 11.05
C ILE A 248 -16.92 4.53 11.02
N THR A 249 -15.79 5.14 11.39
CA THR A 249 -15.60 6.59 11.33
C THR A 249 -15.06 7.03 9.96
N LEU A 250 -14.86 6.11 9.00
CA LEU A 250 -14.40 6.42 7.65
C LEU A 250 -15.51 7.09 6.83
N ASP A 251 -15.27 8.33 6.41
CA ASP A 251 -16.10 8.98 5.40
C ASP A 251 -15.36 8.99 4.06
N LYS A 252 -16.00 8.44 3.02
CA LYS A 252 -15.37 8.25 1.72
C LYS A 252 -15.02 9.54 0.98
N HIS A 253 -15.82 10.59 1.14
CA HIS A 253 -15.56 11.88 0.50
C HIS A 253 -14.48 12.66 1.25
N ALA A 254 -14.47 12.60 2.58
CA ALA A 254 -13.40 13.14 3.42
C ALA A 254 -12.06 12.48 3.09
N PHE A 255 -12.05 11.15 2.95
CA PHE A 255 -10.84 10.40 2.63
C PHE A 255 -10.34 10.67 1.21
N LEU A 256 -11.23 10.70 0.21
CA LEU A 256 -10.85 11.09 -1.15
C LEU A 256 -10.30 12.51 -1.20
N LYS A 257 -10.95 13.46 -0.51
CA LYS A 257 -10.44 14.83 -0.40
C LYS A 257 -9.06 14.88 0.25
N PHE A 258 -8.83 14.05 1.27
CA PHE A 258 -7.51 13.91 1.89
C PHE A 258 -6.47 13.38 0.89
N THR A 259 -6.78 12.35 0.11
CA THR A 259 -5.89 11.83 -0.95
C THR A 259 -5.55 12.91 -1.98
N TYR A 260 -6.54 13.66 -2.47
CA TYR A 260 -6.31 14.75 -3.45
C TYR A 260 -5.43 15.86 -2.85
N ARG A 261 -5.64 16.19 -1.57
CA ARG A 261 -4.80 17.17 -0.85
C ARG A 261 -3.33 16.73 -0.76
N LEU A 262 -3.03 15.42 -0.65
CA LEU A 262 -1.65 14.93 -0.66
C LEU A 262 -0.94 15.18 -2.00
N HIS A 263 -1.70 15.33 -3.09
CA HIS A 263 -1.21 15.71 -4.42
C HIS A 263 -1.31 17.22 -4.70
N GLY A 264 -1.74 18.03 -3.73
CA GLY A 264 -1.88 19.49 -3.90
C GLY A 264 -3.02 19.90 -4.85
N ILE A 265 -3.94 18.99 -5.18
CA ILE A 265 -5.06 19.26 -6.09
C ILE A 265 -6.40 19.33 -5.33
N GLU A 266 -7.37 20.04 -5.91
CA GLU A 266 -8.71 20.14 -5.35
C GLU A 266 -9.55 18.91 -5.67
N TYR A 267 -10.36 18.49 -4.69
CA TYR A 267 -11.36 17.45 -4.92
C TYR A 267 -12.62 18.08 -5.51
N ASN A 268 -12.87 17.80 -6.79
CA ASN A 268 -13.88 18.47 -7.62
C ASN A 268 -15.35 18.23 -7.23
N LYS A 269 -15.62 17.48 -6.14
CA LYS A 269 -16.99 17.25 -5.64
C LYS A 269 -17.22 18.03 -4.35
N PRO A 270 -18.35 18.77 -4.24
CA PRO A 270 -18.72 19.40 -2.98
C PRO A 270 -18.92 18.31 -1.94
N ILE A 271 -18.39 18.54 -0.73
CA ILE A 271 -18.55 17.61 0.39
C ILE A 271 -19.67 18.11 1.30
N GLY A 272 -20.49 17.18 1.80
CA GLY A 272 -21.53 17.51 2.78
C GLY A 272 -20.95 17.91 4.14
N TRP A 273 -21.79 18.45 5.02
CA TRP A 273 -21.40 18.90 6.36
C TRP A 273 -20.78 17.77 7.21
N TYR A 274 -21.30 16.53 7.10
CA TYR A 274 -20.77 15.38 7.82
C TYR A 274 -19.35 15.02 7.34
N SER A 275 -19.15 14.91 6.02
CA SER A 275 -17.84 14.65 5.42
C SER A 275 -16.83 15.76 5.74
N TRP A 276 -17.28 17.03 5.78
CA TRP A 276 -16.44 18.15 6.23
C TRP A 276 -16.02 17.99 7.70
N LEU A 277 -16.95 17.66 8.59
CA LEU A 277 -16.65 17.45 10.01
C LEU A 277 -15.69 16.26 10.19
N ASN A 278 -15.92 15.17 9.45
CA ASN A 278 -15.05 13.99 9.45
C ASN A 278 -13.61 14.35 9.01
N ALA A 279 -13.48 15.14 7.94
CA ALA A 279 -12.18 15.63 7.48
C ALA A 279 -11.47 16.46 8.55
N LYS A 280 -12.20 17.37 9.24
CA LYS A 280 -11.63 18.17 10.33
C LYS A 280 -11.24 17.35 11.55
N TYR A 281 -12.05 16.36 11.92
CA TYR A 281 -11.72 15.41 12.98
C TYR A 281 -10.43 14.64 12.67
N ARG A 282 -10.27 14.14 11.43
CA ARG A 282 -9.06 13.43 10.99
C ARG A 282 -7.84 14.35 10.95
N ASP A 283 -7.98 15.57 10.43
CA ASP A 283 -6.92 16.58 10.44
C ASP A 283 -6.44 16.85 11.86
N LEU A 284 -7.36 16.99 12.81
CA LEU A 284 -7.02 17.19 14.22
C LEU A 284 -6.23 16.01 14.78
N ILE A 285 -6.65 14.76 14.53
CA ILE A 285 -5.90 13.57 14.98
C ILE A 285 -4.48 13.57 14.43
N LEU A 286 -4.32 13.84 13.13
CA LEU A 286 -3.00 13.85 12.48
C LEU A 286 -2.12 14.98 13.03
N GLN A 287 -2.69 16.15 13.33
CA GLN A 287 -1.98 17.23 14.00
C GLN A 287 -1.57 16.84 15.41
N LEU A 288 -2.45 16.22 16.19
CA LEU A 288 -2.14 15.74 17.55
C LEU A 288 -1.02 14.70 17.55
N CYS A 289 -0.93 13.84 16.53
CA CYS A 289 0.19 12.91 16.35
C CYS A 289 1.57 13.60 16.25
N LEU A 290 1.62 14.88 15.84
CA LEU A 290 2.85 15.66 15.71
C LEU A 290 3.22 16.42 17.00
N VAL A 291 2.30 16.53 17.97
CA VAL A 291 2.54 17.27 19.22
C VAL A 291 3.40 16.41 20.17
N PRO A 292 4.50 16.93 20.75
CA PRO A 292 5.31 16.20 21.72
C PRO A 292 4.48 15.65 22.90
N TYR A 293 4.78 14.42 23.33
CA TYR A 293 4.09 13.65 24.39
C TYR A 293 2.63 13.30 24.07
N VAL A 294 1.80 14.26 23.68
CA VAL A 294 0.40 14.05 23.25
C VAL A 294 0.35 13.09 22.08
N GLY A 295 1.19 13.30 21.07
CA GLY A 295 1.27 12.45 19.89
C GLY A 295 1.69 11.02 20.22
N ALA A 296 2.53 10.81 21.23
CA ALA A 296 2.87 9.47 21.70
C ALA A 296 1.64 8.76 22.28
N VAL A 297 0.85 9.44 23.12
CA VAL A 297 -0.40 8.92 23.68
C VAL A 297 -1.42 8.61 22.58
N VAL A 298 -1.61 9.53 21.63
CA VAL A 298 -2.54 9.36 20.50
C VAL A 298 -2.15 8.16 19.64
N LYS A 299 -0.86 8.04 19.29
CA LYS A 299 -0.35 6.89 18.50
C LYS A 299 -0.53 5.56 19.24
N ILE A 300 -0.28 5.52 20.55
CA ILE A 300 -0.51 4.32 21.38
C ILE A 300 -2.00 3.95 21.39
N TYR A 301 -2.88 4.92 21.61
CA TYR A 301 -4.33 4.70 21.59
C TYR A 301 -4.78 4.09 20.25
N TYR A 302 -4.45 4.76 19.13
CA TYR A 302 -4.87 4.27 17.81
C TYR A 302 -4.20 2.97 17.39
N LYS A 303 -2.98 2.68 17.88
CA LYS A 303 -2.36 1.36 17.71
C LYS A 303 -3.25 0.27 18.31
N TYR A 304 -3.70 0.42 19.55
CA TYR A 304 -4.53 -0.61 20.20
C TYR A 304 -5.94 -0.68 19.60
N VAL A 305 -6.52 0.46 19.20
CA VAL A 305 -7.77 0.47 18.43
C VAL A 305 -7.62 -0.34 17.14
N LEU A 306 -6.56 -0.11 16.37
CA LEU A 306 -6.33 -0.81 15.12
C LEU A 306 -6.06 -2.31 15.35
N LEU A 307 -5.28 -2.68 16.36
CA LEU A 307 -5.06 -4.09 16.72
C LEU A 307 -6.37 -4.79 17.10
N LEU A 308 -7.23 -4.11 17.86
CA LEU A 308 -8.57 -4.60 18.20
C LEU A 308 -9.42 -4.77 16.93
N THR A 309 -9.42 -3.79 16.02
CA THR A 309 -10.12 -3.87 14.73
C THR A 309 -9.63 -5.06 13.90
N LEU A 310 -8.32 -5.26 13.76
CA LEU A 310 -7.76 -6.40 13.01
C LEU A 310 -8.17 -7.73 13.64
N TRP A 311 -8.18 -7.81 14.96
CA TRP A 311 -8.63 -9.00 15.69
C TRP A 311 -10.13 -9.25 15.48
N LEU A 312 -10.96 -8.22 15.62
CA LEU A 312 -12.42 -8.29 15.40
C LEU A 312 -12.72 -8.73 13.98
N VAL A 313 -12.09 -8.14 12.97
CA VAL A 313 -12.37 -8.48 11.58
C VAL A 313 -11.99 -9.93 11.26
N LYS A 314 -10.95 -10.47 11.90
CA LYS A 314 -10.54 -11.88 11.74
C LYS A 314 -11.41 -12.87 12.50
N LYS A 315 -11.86 -12.52 13.71
CA LYS A 315 -12.55 -13.45 14.63
C LYS A 315 -14.05 -13.26 14.66
N TRP A 316 -14.49 -12.01 14.64
CA TRP A 316 -15.88 -11.62 14.84
C TRP A 316 -16.25 -10.34 14.08
N PRO A 317 -16.32 -10.35 12.73
CA PRO A 317 -16.67 -9.16 11.95
C PRO A 317 -18.18 -8.87 12.01
N VAL A 318 -18.69 -8.53 13.21
CA VAL A 318 -20.12 -8.35 13.50
C VAL A 318 -20.79 -7.38 12.55
N LEU A 319 -20.15 -6.24 12.26
CA LEU A 319 -20.71 -5.22 11.38
C LEU A 319 -20.90 -5.75 9.96
N ALA A 320 -19.88 -6.45 9.43
CA ALA A 320 -19.99 -7.10 8.14
C ALA A 320 -21.05 -8.22 8.18
N TRP A 321 -21.16 -8.99 9.27
CA TRP A 321 -22.19 -10.04 9.40
C TRP A 321 -23.59 -9.49 9.29
N LEU A 322 -23.87 -8.37 9.98
CA LEU A 322 -25.17 -7.73 9.99
C LEU A 322 -25.54 -7.15 8.61
N SER A 323 -24.55 -6.68 7.84
CA SER A 323 -24.80 -5.98 6.57
C SER A 323 -24.66 -6.87 5.33
N LEU A 324 -23.67 -7.77 5.30
CA LEU A 324 -23.30 -8.60 4.15
C LEU A 324 -23.70 -10.07 4.31
N GLY A 325 -24.07 -10.47 5.54
CA GLY A 325 -24.34 -11.85 5.91
C GLY A 325 -23.09 -12.60 6.38
N LYS A 326 -23.30 -13.58 7.27
CA LYS A 326 -22.22 -14.32 7.96
C LYS A 326 -21.27 -15.05 6.99
N GLN A 327 -21.80 -15.71 5.96
CA GLN A 327 -21.01 -16.44 4.96
C GLN A 327 -20.11 -15.51 4.13
N ASN A 328 -20.63 -14.33 3.77
CA ASN A 328 -19.96 -13.37 2.89
C ASN A 328 -18.92 -12.49 3.60
N SER A 329 -18.83 -12.59 4.93
CA SER A 329 -17.96 -11.75 5.75
C SER A 329 -16.74 -12.48 6.28
N HIS A 330 -16.60 -13.78 5.97
CA HIS A 330 -15.48 -14.57 6.46
C HIS A 330 -14.21 -14.22 5.67
N ILE A 331 -13.13 -13.94 6.40
CA ILE A 331 -11.83 -13.57 5.81
C ILE A 331 -10.91 -14.78 5.83
N ILE A 332 -10.63 -15.32 4.64
CA ILE A 332 -9.65 -16.40 4.44
C ILE A 332 -8.35 -15.75 3.99
N LEU A 333 -7.28 -15.87 4.79
CA LEU A 333 -6.01 -15.20 4.50
C LEU A 333 -5.05 -16.06 3.66
N TYR A 334 -5.08 -17.39 3.83
CA TYR A 334 -4.20 -18.36 3.17
C TYR A 334 -4.98 -19.48 2.50
#